data_AF-A0A927ZE90-F1
#
_entry.id   AF-A0A927ZE90-F1
#
_cell.length_a   1.000
_cell.length_b   1.000
_cell.length_c   1.000
_cell.angle_alpha   90.00
_cell.angle_beta   90.00
_cell.angle_gamma   90.00
#
_symmetry.space_group_name_H-M   'P 1'
#
loop_
_entity.id
_entity.type
_entity.pdbx_description
1 polymer ?
#
loop_
_entity_poly.entity_id
_entity_poly.type
_entity_poly.pdbx_seq_one_letter_code
_entity_poly.pdbx_strand_id
1 'polypeptide(L)'
;MNTYIHGASMAFAGIAKRFVDEPGAGTSRGEDACGGRIRVNILGLTPLDFSVNGQDASIVKWLESENFEVVSKWAMGSTLEEIRRSAEADINLVVSAAGYGAARVLFERFGTPYAIGIPAGNELPGLLADQMIINARKFRECGEAGMPAGSEEISVDSAVFLDGSEGAGGSTYDKGFAAVIGEGVISLSLANTIELECGIPAKVLCAAECPEDILRECDRMTPDEDDIIPELEGAGFVIADPLYKPIVPDTAKFIALPSEAFSGRIFRDEIPDLIADINELLIKIK
;
A
#
# COMPACT_ATOMS: atom_id res chain seq x y z
N MET A 1 4.58 -9.66 -19.20
CA MET A 1 4.47 -10.93 -18.45
C MET A 1 3.47 -10.69 -17.33
N ASN A 2 2.55 -11.62 -17.05
CA ASN A 2 1.64 -11.44 -15.91
C ASN A 2 2.28 -12.05 -14.66
N THR A 3 2.37 -11.26 -13.60
CA THR A 3 2.85 -11.62 -12.27
C THR A 3 1.74 -12.24 -11.44
N TYR A 4 2.06 -12.66 -10.21
CA TYR A 4 1.06 -13.21 -9.29
C TYR A 4 0.00 -12.17 -8.88
N ILE A 5 0.35 -10.88 -8.90
CA ILE A 5 -0.53 -9.78 -8.49
C ILE A 5 -1.82 -9.77 -9.34
N HIS A 6 -1.68 -9.88 -10.66
CA HIS A 6 -2.85 -9.91 -11.55
C HIS A 6 -3.78 -11.09 -11.23
N GLY A 7 -3.23 -12.28 -11.04
CA GLY A 7 -4.00 -13.47 -10.68
C GLY A 7 -4.71 -13.34 -9.33
N ALA A 8 -4.01 -12.84 -8.31
CA ALA A 8 -4.56 -12.60 -6.98
C ALA A 8 -5.67 -11.55 -7.00
N SER A 9 -5.45 -10.44 -7.70
CA SER A 9 -6.42 -9.35 -7.86
C SER A 9 -7.69 -9.80 -8.56
N MET A 10 -7.57 -10.58 -9.64
CA MET A 10 -8.72 -11.20 -10.30
C MET A 10 -9.49 -12.15 -9.38
N ALA A 11 -8.79 -12.95 -8.59
CA ALA A 11 -9.40 -13.88 -7.65
C ALA A 11 -10.17 -13.14 -6.54
N PHE A 12 -9.58 -12.09 -5.95
CA PHE A 12 -10.25 -11.27 -4.95
C PHE A 12 -11.45 -10.53 -5.55
N ALA A 13 -11.36 -9.99 -6.76
CA ALA A 13 -12.52 -9.42 -7.45
C ALA A 13 -13.64 -10.45 -7.64
N GLY A 14 -13.30 -11.69 -8.00
CA GLY A 14 -14.25 -12.79 -8.11
C GLY A 14 -14.93 -13.14 -6.77
N ILE A 15 -14.16 -13.18 -5.69
CA ILE A 15 -14.69 -13.42 -4.33
C ILE A 15 -15.63 -12.28 -3.92
N ALA A 16 -15.21 -11.02 -4.13
CA ALA A 16 -16.00 -9.84 -3.84
C ALA A 16 -17.34 -9.84 -4.60
N LYS A 17 -17.33 -10.24 -5.88
CA LYS A 17 -18.56 -10.34 -6.70
C LYS A 17 -19.48 -11.45 -6.24
N ARG A 18 -18.94 -12.60 -5.82
CA ARG A 18 -19.71 -13.83 -5.64
C ARG A 18 -20.21 -14.08 -4.22
N PHE A 19 -19.47 -13.61 -3.22
CA PHE A 19 -19.66 -13.99 -1.82
C PHE A 19 -19.97 -12.82 -0.89
N VAL A 20 -19.56 -11.59 -1.20
CA VAL A 20 -19.89 -10.44 -0.34
C VAL A 20 -21.38 -10.19 -0.41
N ASP A 21 -22.03 -10.30 0.75
CA ASP A 21 -23.47 -10.19 0.92
C ASP A 21 -23.92 -8.73 0.80
N GLU A 22 -25.16 -8.52 0.39
CA GLU A 22 -25.78 -7.21 0.48
C GLU A 22 -25.88 -6.79 1.96
N PRO A 23 -25.63 -5.51 2.29
CA PRO A 23 -25.81 -5.03 3.65
C PRO A 23 -27.27 -5.26 4.08
N GLY A 24 -27.48 -5.80 5.29
CA GLY A 24 -28.81 -6.14 5.78
C GLY A 24 -29.73 -4.92 5.91
N ALA A 25 -31.03 -5.09 5.66
CA ALA A 25 -32.01 -4.03 5.90
C ALA A 25 -31.99 -3.64 7.40
N GLY A 26 -31.39 -2.49 7.72
CA GLY A 26 -31.21 -2.01 9.09
C GLY A 26 -29.79 -2.08 9.65
N THR A 27 -28.76 -2.44 8.88
CA THR A 27 -27.37 -2.04 9.24
C THR A 27 -27.30 -0.52 9.19
N SER A 28 -27.58 0.13 10.31
CA SER A 28 -27.37 1.57 10.45
C SER A 28 -25.89 1.85 10.17
N ARG A 29 -25.63 2.64 9.13
CA ARG A 29 -24.30 3.22 8.88
C ARG A 29 -24.10 4.54 9.66
N GLY A 30 -25.06 4.90 10.51
CA GLY A 30 -25.01 6.07 11.40
C GLY A 30 -24.22 5.81 12.69
N GLU A 31 -23.96 6.88 13.44
CA GLU A 31 -23.13 6.89 14.67
C GLU A 31 -23.54 5.86 15.74
N ASP A 32 -24.78 5.38 15.70
CA ASP A 32 -25.33 4.41 16.67
C ASP A 32 -24.94 2.94 16.43
N ALA A 33 -24.32 2.59 15.29
CA ALA A 33 -23.80 1.24 15.04
C ALA A 33 -22.31 1.12 15.42
N CYS A 34 -21.96 0.08 16.19
CA CYS A 34 -20.60 -0.20 16.68
C CYS A 34 -19.92 0.94 17.48
N GLY A 35 -20.69 1.61 18.36
CA GLY A 35 -20.16 2.62 19.26
C GLY A 35 -19.52 3.82 18.53
N GLY A 36 -19.89 4.06 17.27
CA GLY A 36 -19.39 5.14 16.44
C GLY A 36 -18.06 4.88 15.72
N ARG A 37 -17.38 3.75 15.98
CA ARG A 37 -16.07 3.41 15.36
C ARG A 37 -16.21 3.23 13.86
N ILE A 38 -15.18 3.63 13.12
CA ILE A 38 -15.12 3.44 11.66
C ILE A 38 -14.70 2.00 11.38
N ARG A 39 -15.50 1.31 10.56
CA ARG A 39 -15.26 -0.09 10.19
C ARG A 39 -14.42 -0.16 8.92
N VAL A 40 -13.40 -1.00 8.93
CA VAL A 40 -12.41 -1.11 7.85
C VAL A 40 -12.22 -2.56 7.41
N ASN A 41 -12.18 -2.80 6.10
CA ASN A 41 -11.59 -4.04 5.56
C ASN A 41 -10.13 -3.81 5.22
N ILE A 42 -9.29 -4.83 5.38
CA ILE A 42 -7.92 -4.85 4.87
C ILE A 42 -7.88 -5.76 3.65
N LEU A 43 -7.50 -5.21 2.49
CA LEU A 43 -7.48 -5.88 1.19
C LEU A 43 -6.04 -6.02 0.70
N GLY A 44 -5.67 -7.21 0.21
CA GLY A 44 -4.33 -7.45 -0.34
C GLY A 44 -3.31 -8.01 0.66
N LEU A 45 -3.71 -8.45 1.86
CA LEU A 45 -2.81 -9.12 2.82
C LEU A 45 -2.44 -10.53 2.35
N THR A 46 -1.65 -10.65 1.27
CA THR A 46 -1.19 -11.96 0.79
C THR A 46 0.05 -12.40 1.57
N PRO A 47 0.23 -13.70 1.87
CA PRO A 47 1.46 -14.18 2.50
C PRO A 47 2.72 -13.93 1.67
N LEU A 48 2.57 -13.70 0.35
CA LEU A 48 3.67 -13.43 -0.56
C LEU A 48 4.14 -11.96 -0.50
N ASP A 49 3.24 -11.05 -0.14
CA ASP A 49 3.53 -9.63 0.08
C ASP A 49 4.01 -9.37 1.52
N PHE A 50 3.35 -10.00 2.51
CA PHE A 50 3.51 -9.65 3.94
C PHE A 50 4.30 -10.66 4.76
N SER A 51 4.75 -11.77 4.15
CA SER A 51 5.40 -12.89 4.85
C SER A 51 4.52 -13.42 6.01
N VAL A 52 5.09 -14.27 6.86
CA VAL A 52 4.46 -14.74 8.12
C VAL A 52 5.34 -14.33 9.29
N ASN A 53 5.62 -13.03 9.40
CA ASN A 53 6.51 -12.43 10.41
C ASN A 53 5.78 -11.53 11.43
N GLY A 54 4.45 -11.37 11.32
CA GLY A 54 3.63 -10.55 12.22
C GLY A 54 3.22 -9.19 11.68
N GLN A 55 3.67 -8.82 10.47
CA GLN A 55 3.32 -7.54 9.83
C GLN A 55 1.80 -7.35 9.66
N ASP A 56 1.04 -8.42 9.38
CA ASP A 56 -0.42 -8.37 9.32
C ASP A 56 -1.04 -7.96 10.66
N ALA A 57 -0.48 -8.45 11.78
CA ALA A 57 -0.90 -8.08 13.12
C ALA A 57 -0.49 -6.63 13.47
N SER A 58 0.65 -6.16 12.96
CA SER A 58 1.09 -4.77 13.16
C SER A 58 0.17 -3.77 12.46
N ILE A 59 -0.30 -4.08 11.23
CA ILE A 59 -1.32 -3.26 10.54
C ILE A 59 -2.63 -3.22 11.35
N VAL A 60 -3.08 -4.36 11.89
CA VAL A 60 -4.28 -4.41 12.74
C VAL A 60 -4.12 -3.57 14.00
N LYS A 61 -2.97 -3.67 14.70
CA LYS A 61 -2.70 -2.88 15.90
C LYS A 61 -2.72 -1.37 15.61
N TRP A 62 -2.17 -0.95 14.47
CA TRP A 62 -2.23 0.45 14.05
C TRP A 62 -3.67 0.91 13.82
N LEU A 63 -4.47 0.14 13.08
CA LEU A 63 -5.90 0.45 12.88
C LEU A 63 -6.65 0.56 14.21
N GLU A 64 -6.40 -0.36 15.15
CA GLU A 64 -7.01 -0.32 16.48
C GLU A 64 -6.57 0.90 17.29
N SER A 65 -5.29 1.31 17.21
CA SER A 65 -4.82 2.53 17.88
C SER A 65 -5.44 3.80 17.31
N GLU A 66 -5.79 3.80 16.03
CA GLU A 66 -6.53 4.87 15.34
C GLU A 66 -8.06 4.73 15.50
N ASN A 67 -8.52 3.88 16.42
CA ASN A 67 -9.92 3.64 16.77
C ASN A 67 -10.79 3.04 15.64
N PHE A 68 -10.18 2.44 14.61
CA PHE A 68 -10.90 1.66 13.60
C PHE A 68 -11.27 0.27 14.10
N GLU A 69 -12.37 -0.28 13.61
CA GLU A 69 -12.78 -1.67 13.81
C GLU A 69 -12.54 -2.48 12.54
N VAL A 70 -11.73 -3.53 12.62
CA VAL A 70 -11.46 -4.41 11.46
C VAL A 70 -12.63 -5.37 11.24
N VAL A 71 -13.26 -5.29 10.08
CA VAL A 71 -14.35 -6.19 9.66
C VAL A 71 -13.80 -7.47 9.05
N SER A 72 -12.81 -7.35 8.17
CA SER A 72 -12.22 -8.50 7.48
C SER A 72 -10.78 -8.23 7.03
N LYS A 73 -9.98 -9.30 6.95
CA LYS A 73 -8.60 -9.32 6.46
C LYS A 73 -8.50 -10.31 5.30
N TRP A 74 -8.33 -9.80 4.09
CA TRP A 74 -8.37 -10.64 2.89
C TRP A 74 -7.04 -11.35 2.66
N ALA A 75 -7.11 -12.68 2.50
CA ALA A 75 -6.02 -13.66 2.35
C ALA A 75 -5.22 -14.05 3.60
N MET A 76 -5.15 -13.23 4.65
CA MET A 76 -4.52 -13.60 5.92
C MET A 76 -5.44 -13.43 7.13
N GLY A 77 -5.95 -14.55 7.63
CA GLY A 77 -6.57 -14.67 8.96
C GLY A 77 -8.10 -14.67 9.00
N SER A 78 -8.80 -14.02 8.06
CA SER A 78 -10.28 -14.06 8.05
C SER A 78 -10.85 -15.32 7.43
N THR A 79 -11.97 -15.76 8.00
CA THR A 79 -12.86 -16.78 7.45
C THR A 79 -13.68 -16.24 6.28
N LEU A 80 -14.26 -17.14 5.49
CA LEU A 80 -15.19 -16.73 4.44
C LEU A 80 -16.38 -15.95 5.02
N GLU A 81 -16.92 -16.34 6.18
CA GLU A 81 -18.05 -15.65 6.80
C GLU A 81 -17.74 -14.19 7.18
N GLU A 82 -16.51 -13.91 7.62
CA GLU A 82 -16.06 -12.52 7.86
C GLU A 82 -15.89 -11.75 6.55
N ILE A 83 -15.35 -12.38 5.50
CA ILE A 83 -15.23 -11.79 4.17
C ILE A 83 -16.60 -11.46 3.57
N ARG A 84 -17.63 -12.30 3.80
CA ARG A 84 -18.99 -12.05 3.31
C ARG A 84 -19.58 -10.74 3.86
N ARG A 85 -19.13 -10.31 5.04
CA ARG A 85 -19.55 -9.09 5.73
C ARG A 85 -18.80 -7.83 5.28
N SER A 86 -17.91 -7.91 4.28
CA SER A 86 -17.10 -6.75 3.85
C SER A 86 -17.92 -5.52 3.44
N ALA A 87 -19.18 -5.66 3.00
CA ALA A 87 -20.08 -4.54 2.68
C ALA A 87 -20.53 -3.72 3.92
N GLU A 88 -20.28 -4.22 5.13
CA GLU A 88 -20.50 -3.51 6.39
C GLU A 88 -19.41 -2.46 6.66
N ALA A 89 -18.26 -2.53 6.01
CA ALA A 89 -17.19 -1.57 6.23
C ALA A 89 -17.56 -0.18 5.70
N ASP A 90 -17.05 0.84 6.39
CA ASP A 90 -17.18 2.24 5.99
C ASP A 90 -16.03 2.66 5.04
N ILE A 91 -14.93 1.89 5.01
CA ILE A 91 -13.80 2.09 4.11
C ILE A 91 -13.01 0.78 3.91
N ASN A 92 -12.29 0.65 2.80
CA ASN A 92 -11.31 -0.40 2.58
C ASN A 92 -9.88 0.15 2.60
N LEU A 93 -8.94 -0.54 3.24
CA LEU A 93 -7.51 -0.28 3.15
C LEU A 93 -6.88 -1.29 2.20
N VAL A 94 -6.32 -0.84 1.09
CA VAL A 94 -5.63 -1.66 0.08
C VAL A 94 -4.13 -1.60 0.37
N VAL A 95 -3.58 -2.70 0.88
CA VAL A 95 -2.19 -2.76 1.36
C VAL A 95 -1.20 -3.32 0.33
N SER A 96 -1.70 -3.95 -0.73
CA SER A 96 -0.91 -4.34 -1.91
C SER A 96 -1.77 -4.22 -3.18
N ALA A 97 -1.17 -4.13 -4.36
CA ALA A 97 -1.88 -4.07 -5.65
C ALA A 97 -2.77 -5.30 -5.88
N ALA A 98 -2.50 -6.43 -5.20
CA ALA A 98 -3.38 -7.60 -5.22
C ALA A 98 -4.78 -7.27 -4.67
N GLY A 99 -4.90 -6.35 -3.71
CA GLY A 99 -6.18 -5.94 -3.12
C GLY A 99 -7.06 -5.08 -4.03
N TYR A 100 -6.48 -4.46 -5.07
CA TYR A 100 -7.13 -3.45 -5.88
C TYR A 100 -8.41 -3.94 -6.57
N GLY A 101 -8.39 -5.17 -7.11
CA GLY A 101 -9.55 -5.75 -7.78
C GLY A 101 -10.77 -5.93 -6.87
N ALA A 102 -10.57 -6.30 -5.60
CA ALA A 102 -11.66 -6.34 -4.63
C ALA A 102 -12.15 -4.95 -4.25
N ALA A 103 -11.25 -3.99 -4.08
CA ALA A 103 -11.59 -2.60 -3.74
C ALA A 103 -12.52 -1.99 -4.81
N ARG A 104 -12.17 -2.14 -6.09
CA ARG A 104 -13.00 -1.73 -7.24
C ARG A 104 -14.39 -2.33 -7.18
N VAL A 105 -14.49 -3.64 -6.95
CA VAL A 105 -15.80 -4.33 -6.88
C VAL A 105 -16.63 -3.84 -5.71
N LEU A 106 -16.02 -3.66 -4.52
CA LEU A 106 -16.73 -3.19 -3.34
C LEU A 106 -17.21 -1.75 -3.51
N PHE A 107 -16.41 -0.91 -4.18
CA PHE A 107 -16.83 0.44 -4.56
C PHE A 107 -17.99 0.40 -5.57
N GLU A 108 -17.85 -0.35 -6.67
CA GLU A 108 -18.88 -0.44 -7.72
C GLU A 108 -20.21 -1.02 -7.20
N ARG A 109 -20.15 -1.99 -6.28
CA ARG A 109 -21.35 -2.64 -5.73
C ARG A 109 -22.00 -1.86 -4.59
N PHE A 110 -21.20 -1.32 -3.68
CA PHE A 110 -21.69 -0.83 -2.38
C PHE A 110 -21.33 0.63 -2.09
N GLY A 111 -20.56 1.26 -2.96
CA GLY A 111 -20.04 2.62 -2.80
C GLY A 111 -18.94 2.75 -1.73
N THR A 112 -18.46 1.64 -1.15
CA THR A 112 -17.47 1.69 -0.06
C THR A 112 -16.13 2.22 -0.61
N PRO A 113 -15.65 3.37 -0.12
CA PRO A 113 -14.40 3.96 -0.62
C PRO A 113 -13.18 3.13 -0.20
N TYR A 114 -12.03 3.42 -0.79
CA TYR A 114 -10.77 2.74 -0.45
C TYR A 114 -9.58 3.68 -0.40
N ALA A 115 -8.68 3.46 0.55
CA ALA A 115 -7.38 4.10 0.63
C ALA A 115 -6.30 3.07 0.26
N ILE A 116 -5.19 3.53 -0.33
CA ILE A 116 -4.10 2.67 -0.81
C ILE A 116 -2.82 3.01 -0.03
N GLY A 117 -2.18 1.99 0.53
CA GLY A 117 -0.90 2.13 1.22
C GLY A 117 -0.78 1.29 2.49
N ILE A 118 0.41 1.32 3.09
CA ILE A 118 0.71 0.72 4.39
C ILE A 118 1.17 1.79 5.39
N PRO A 119 0.91 1.61 6.70
CA PRO A 119 1.29 2.56 7.74
C PRO A 119 2.79 2.44 8.10
N ALA A 120 3.68 2.68 7.14
CA ALA A 120 5.12 2.67 7.38
C ALA A 120 5.59 4.03 7.94
N GLY A 121 6.50 4.00 8.90
CA GLY A 121 7.10 5.21 9.48
C GLY A 121 6.29 5.82 10.63
N ASN A 122 6.59 7.07 10.95
CA ASN A 122 5.99 7.89 12.00
C ASN A 122 4.98 8.90 11.44
N GLU A 123 5.20 9.45 10.23
CA GLU A 123 4.35 10.52 9.68
C GLU A 123 3.22 9.99 8.78
N LEU A 124 3.54 9.10 7.84
CA LEU A 124 2.57 8.54 6.89
C LEU A 124 1.36 7.84 7.57
N PRO A 125 1.49 7.10 8.68
CA PRO A 125 0.35 6.44 9.31
C PRO A 125 -0.76 7.42 9.73
N GLY A 126 -0.41 8.58 10.29
CA GLY A 126 -1.38 9.59 10.69
C GLY A 126 -2.10 10.21 9.49
N LEU A 127 -1.36 10.53 8.42
CA LEU A 127 -1.92 11.06 7.18
C LEU A 127 -2.90 10.08 6.53
N LEU A 128 -2.53 8.80 6.50
CA LEU A 128 -3.35 7.73 5.97
C LEU A 128 -4.64 7.54 6.80
N ALA A 129 -4.52 7.52 8.14
CA ALA A 129 -5.66 7.42 9.04
C ALA A 129 -6.63 8.60 8.88
N ASP A 130 -6.13 9.84 8.82
CA ASP A 130 -6.94 11.04 8.64
C ASP A 130 -7.76 10.99 7.34
N GLN A 131 -7.12 10.61 6.23
CA GLN A 131 -7.83 10.44 4.95
C GLN A 131 -8.88 9.33 5.02
N MET A 132 -8.55 8.22 5.67
CA MET A 132 -9.51 7.14 5.85
C MET A 132 -10.73 7.59 6.67
N ILE A 133 -10.52 8.35 7.74
CA ILE A 133 -11.58 8.90 8.59
C ILE A 133 -12.47 9.86 7.80
N ILE A 134 -11.88 10.78 7.05
CA ILE A 134 -12.62 11.77 6.25
C ILE A 134 -13.53 11.06 5.24
N ASN A 135 -13.01 10.07 4.51
CA ASN A 135 -13.76 9.41 3.45
C ASN A 135 -14.82 8.44 3.99
N ALA A 136 -14.53 7.73 5.08
CA ALA A 136 -15.54 6.94 5.77
C ALA A 136 -16.71 7.80 6.27
N ARG A 137 -16.44 9.00 6.82
CA ARG A 137 -17.50 9.93 7.26
C ARG A 137 -18.34 10.44 6.10
N LYS A 138 -17.70 10.86 5.00
CA LYS A 138 -18.42 11.24 3.76
C LYS A 138 -19.31 10.08 3.27
N PHE A 139 -18.80 8.85 3.30
CA PHE A 139 -19.57 7.68 2.89
C PHE A 139 -20.80 7.44 3.76
N ARG A 140 -20.67 7.61 5.08
CA ARG A 140 -21.80 7.53 6.02
C ARG A 140 -22.85 8.62 5.75
N GLU A 141 -22.43 9.85 5.42
CA GLU A 141 -23.32 10.96 5.10
C GLU A 141 -24.13 10.72 3.82
N CYS A 142 -23.56 10.06 2.81
CA CYS A 142 -24.25 9.70 1.56
C CYS A 142 -25.33 8.62 1.76
N GLY A 143 -25.27 7.83 2.84
CA GLY A 143 -26.25 6.81 3.16
C GLY A 143 -26.34 5.69 2.12
N GLU A 144 -27.57 5.27 1.77
CA GLU A 144 -27.82 4.19 0.80
C GLU A 144 -27.51 4.59 -0.65
N ALA A 145 -27.37 5.89 -0.95
CA ALA A 145 -27.03 6.35 -2.29
C ALA A 145 -25.59 5.98 -2.70
N GLY A 146 -24.74 5.64 -1.72
CA GLY A 146 -23.32 5.37 -1.94
C GLY A 146 -22.54 6.60 -2.42
N MET A 147 -21.23 6.44 -2.59
CA MET A 147 -20.40 7.43 -3.25
C MET A 147 -20.78 7.50 -4.75
N PRO A 148 -20.97 8.69 -5.36
CA PRO A 148 -21.28 8.80 -6.78
C PRO A 148 -20.15 8.24 -7.65
N ALA A 149 -20.48 7.65 -8.80
CA ALA A 149 -19.50 7.19 -9.77
C ALA A 149 -18.54 8.34 -10.16
N GLY A 150 -17.23 8.10 -10.07
CA GLY A 150 -16.18 9.13 -10.28
C GLY A 150 -15.73 9.89 -9.02
N SER A 151 -16.25 9.56 -7.83
CA SER A 151 -15.69 9.98 -6.53
C SER A 151 -14.72 8.95 -5.93
N GLU A 152 -14.18 8.08 -6.81
CA GLU A 152 -13.35 6.90 -6.51
C GLU A 152 -12.01 7.25 -5.86
N GLU A 153 -11.47 8.44 -6.15
CA GLU A 153 -10.13 8.80 -5.71
C GLU A 153 -10.16 9.37 -4.30
N ILE A 154 -9.94 8.49 -3.32
CA ILE A 154 -9.07 8.90 -2.21
C ILE A 154 -7.68 8.99 -2.82
N SER A 155 -7.34 10.15 -3.39
CA SER A 155 -5.94 10.51 -3.46
C SER A 155 -5.51 10.65 -2.01
N VAL A 156 -4.88 9.60 -1.49
CA VAL A 156 -3.79 9.86 -0.59
C VAL A 156 -2.83 10.62 -1.50
N ASP A 157 -2.91 11.94 -1.49
CA ASP A 157 -1.85 12.85 -1.93
C ASP A 157 -0.66 12.68 -0.96
N SER A 158 -0.38 11.43 -0.55
CA SER A 158 0.59 11.07 0.45
C SER A 158 1.95 11.24 -0.18
N ALA A 159 2.70 12.06 0.54
CA ALA A 159 4.01 12.60 0.24
C ALA A 159 4.00 13.64 -0.88
N VAL A 160 4.22 14.87 -0.43
CA VAL A 160 5.05 15.87 -1.09
C VAL A 160 6.01 15.18 -2.07
N PHE A 161 5.71 15.22 -3.36
CA PHE A 161 6.77 15.01 -4.35
C PHE A 161 7.74 16.17 -4.13
N LEU A 162 8.83 15.90 -3.42
CA LEU A 162 9.99 16.79 -3.43
C LEU A 162 10.45 16.76 -4.88
N ASP A 163 10.15 17.84 -5.60
CA ASP A 163 10.46 17.95 -7.01
C ASP A 163 11.93 17.56 -7.27
N GLY A 164 12.11 16.40 -7.91
CA GLY A 164 13.42 15.93 -8.37
C GLY A 164 13.93 16.71 -9.59
N SER A 165 13.12 17.61 -10.15
CA SER A 165 13.51 18.51 -11.23
C SER A 165 14.27 19.73 -10.68
N GLU A 166 15.47 19.47 -10.15
CA GLU A 166 16.63 20.34 -10.43
C GLU A 166 17.95 19.63 -10.13
N GLY A 167 18.63 19.27 -11.23
CA GLY A 167 20.06 19.00 -11.32
C GLY A 167 20.45 19.09 -12.80
N ALA A 168 20.74 20.29 -13.32
CA ALA A 168 22.12 20.75 -13.45
C ALA A 168 22.26 22.28 -13.19
N GLY A 169 23.04 22.63 -12.16
CA GLY A 169 23.46 24.02 -11.88
C GLY A 169 23.84 24.36 -10.42
N GLY A 170 23.40 23.59 -9.43
CA GLY A 170 23.66 23.87 -8.00
C GLY A 170 22.65 23.15 -7.10
N SER A 171 23.07 22.00 -6.57
CA SER A 171 22.31 21.02 -5.78
C SER A 171 21.68 21.56 -4.49
N THR A 172 20.52 21.02 -4.08
CA THR A 172 20.17 20.88 -2.64
C THR A 172 20.05 19.42 -2.17
N TYR A 173 20.44 18.42 -2.99
CA TYR A 173 20.55 17.01 -2.57
C TYR A 173 21.88 16.40 -3.02
N ASP A 174 22.95 16.62 -2.25
CA ASP A 174 24.28 16.07 -2.53
C ASP A 174 24.32 14.53 -2.61
N LYS A 175 23.26 13.87 -2.12
CA LYS A 175 23.16 12.41 -2.05
C LYS A 175 22.41 11.75 -3.21
N GLY A 176 21.77 12.48 -4.14
CA GLY A 176 20.89 11.89 -5.17
C GLY A 176 19.53 11.42 -4.62
N PHE A 177 18.76 10.68 -5.42
CA PHE A 177 17.43 10.16 -5.03
C PHE A 177 17.47 8.72 -4.50
N ALA A 178 16.40 8.29 -3.83
CA ALA A 178 16.20 6.90 -3.41
C ALA A 178 15.34 6.14 -4.42
N ALA A 179 15.88 5.08 -5.03
CA ALA A 179 15.11 4.15 -5.85
C ALA A 179 14.59 3.01 -4.98
N VAL A 180 13.28 2.76 -4.99
CA VAL A 180 12.63 1.64 -4.30
C VAL A 180 12.14 0.64 -5.35
N ILE A 181 12.71 -0.56 -5.37
CA ILE A 181 12.33 -1.62 -6.32
C ILE A 181 11.47 -2.66 -5.60
N GLY A 182 10.25 -2.90 -6.08
CA GLY A 182 9.38 -3.90 -5.47
C GLY A 182 7.93 -3.88 -5.97
N GLU A 183 7.02 -4.30 -5.09
CA GLU A 183 5.57 -4.25 -5.30
C GLU A 183 5.08 -2.80 -5.21
N GLY A 184 4.17 -2.39 -6.10
CA GLY A 184 3.81 -0.99 -6.30
C GLY A 184 3.31 -0.26 -5.05
N VAL A 185 2.33 -0.82 -4.32
CA VAL A 185 1.70 -0.15 -3.17
C VAL A 185 2.63 -0.08 -1.97
N ILE A 186 3.33 -1.18 -1.67
CA ILE A 186 4.30 -1.25 -0.57
C ILE A 186 5.47 -0.30 -0.85
N SER A 187 5.99 -0.32 -2.08
CA SER A 187 7.11 0.52 -2.49
C SER A 187 6.74 2.00 -2.52
N LEU A 188 5.52 2.33 -2.94
CA LEU A 188 4.99 3.70 -2.89
C LEU A 188 4.90 4.21 -1.45
N SER A 189 4.37 3.40 -0.54
CA SER A 189 4.29 3.77 0.89
C SER A 189 5.69 3.99 1.48
N LEU A 190 6.66 3.16 1.09
CA LEU A 190 8.05 3.32 1.51
C LEU A 190 8.70 4.57 0.92
N ALA A 191 8.51 4.85 -0.36
CA ALA A 191 9.00 6.05 -1.02
C ALA A 191 8.45 7.31 -0.33
N ASN A 192 7.15 7.34 -0.04
CA ASN A 192 6.50 8.42 0.69
C ASN A 192 7.09 8.60 2.10
N THR A 193 7.37 7.50 2.79
CA THR A 193 8.01 7.53 4.13
C THR A 193 9.43 8.10 4.06
N ILE A 194 10.21 7.73 3.03
CA ILE A 194 11.55 8.25 2.80
C ILE A 194 11.51 9.77 2.56
N GLU A 195 10.58 10.24 1.73
CA GLU A 195 10.42 11.67 1.44
C GLU A 195 10.05 12.46 2.70
N LEU A 196 9.06 11.98 3.46
CA LEU A 196 8.60 12.64 4.69
C LEU A 196 9.68 12.67 5.78
N GLU A 197 10.36 11.55 6.03
CA GLU A 197 11.18 11.40 7.23
C GLU A 197 12.68 11.48 7.02
N CYS A 198 13.15 11.33 5.78
CA CYS A 198 14.54 11.50 5.42
C CYS A 198 14.78 12.77 4.60
N GLY A 199 13.73 13.39 4.04
CA GLY A 199 13.86 14.58 3.19
C GLY A 199 14.65 14.29 1.91
N ILE A 200 14.56 13.07 1.38
CA ILE A 200 15.24 12.65 0.15
C ILE A 200 14.16 12.31 -0.89
N PRO A 201 14.24 12.84 -2.13
CA PRO A 201 13.34 12.44 -3.21
C PRO A 201 13.37 10.92 -3.41
N ALA A 202 12.21 10.30 -3.56
CA ALA A 202 12.11 8.85 -3.73
C ALA A 202 11.28 8.49 -4.96
N LYS A 203 11.68 7.41 -5.65
CA LYS A 203 11.04 6.92 -6.86
C LYS A 203 10.83 5.42 -6.78
N VAL A 204 9.65 4.96 -7.17
CA VAL A 204 9.29 3.55 -7.27
C VAL A 204 9.65 3.01 -8.66
N LEU A 205 10.36 1.89 -8.67
CA LEU A 205 10.59 1.04 -9.84
C LEU A 205 9.79 -0.25 -9.61
N CYS A 206 8.56 -0.26 -10.08
CA CYS A 206 7.61 -1.32 -9.81
C CYS A 206 7.97 -2.56 -10.64
N ALA A 207 8.54 -3.54 -9.96
CA ALA A 207 8.99 -4.81 -10.55
C ALA A 207 7.86 -5.87 -10.60
N ALA A 208 6.72 -5.59 -9.99
CA ALA A 208 5.49 -6.38 -10.13
C ALA A 208 4.45 -5.63 -10.97
N GLU A 209 3.36 -6.29 -11.37
CA GLU A 209 2.24 -5.56 -12.00
C GLU A 209 1.59 -4.61 -10.99
N CYS A 210 1.29 -3.39 -11.45
CA CYS A 210 0.54 -2.39 -10.69
C CYS A 210 -0.56 -1.79 -11.60
N PRO A 211 -1.78 -1.57 -11.08
CA PRO A 211 -2.80 -0.76 -11.75
C PRO A 211 -2.28 0.64 -12.17
N GLU A 212 -2.81 1.17 -13.28
CA GLU A 212 -2.35 2.41 -13.92
C GLU A 212 -2.53 3.67 -13.06
N ASP A 213 -3.40 3.63 -12.04
CA ASP A 213 -3.82 4.76 -11.21
C ASP A 213 -3.15 4.80 -9.82
N ILE A 214 -2.17 3.92 -9.57
CA ILE A 214 -1.49 3.85 -8.25
C ILE A 214 -0.15 4.58 -8.25
N LEU A 215 0.64 4.44 -9.31
CA LEU A 215 2.00 4.97 -9.36
C LEU A 215 2.01 6.47 -9.68
N ARG A 216 2.95 7.22 -9.10
CA ARG A 216 3.12 8.66 -9.35
C ARG A 216 3.76 8.88 -10.72
N GLU A 217 3.68 10.11 -11.25
CA GLU A 217 4.30 10.46 -12.55
C GLU A 217 5.82 10.21 -12.59
N CYS A 218 6.50 10.33 -11.45
CA CYS A 218 7.93 10.04 -11.33
C CYS A 218 8.26 8.54 -11.31
N ASP A 219 7.31 7.70 -10.92
CA ASP A 219 7.47 6.27 -10.74
C ASP A 219 7.41 5.53 -12.09
N ARG A 220 7.92 4.30 -12.13
CA ARG A 220 8.01 3.51 -13.38
C ARG A 220 7.54 2.09 -13.17
N MET A 221 6.85 1.56 -14.17
CA MET A 221 6.62 0.14 -14.33
C MET A 221 7.86 -0.47 -15.01
N THR A 222 8.60 -1.31 -14.30
CA THR A 222 9.87 -1.89 -14.74
C THR A 222 9.86 -3.41 -14.49
N PRO A 223 9.13 -4.19 -15.31
CA PRO A 223 8.94 -5.63 -15.07
C PRO A 223 10.22 -6.45 -15.20
N ASP A 224 11.21 -5.96 -15.95
CA ASP A 224 12.46 -6.64 -16.23
C ASP A 224 13.66 -5.80 -15.75
N GLU A 225 14.78 -6.46 -15.40
CA GLU A 225 16.00 -5.77 -14.95
C GLU A 225 16.55 -4.78 -16.00
N ASP A 226 16.38 -5.10 -17.29
CA ASP A 226 16.77 -4.21 -18.40
C ASP A 226 16.00 -2.88 -18.40
N ASP A 227 14.78 -2.86 -17.86
CA ASP A 227 13.98 -1.63 -17.66
C ASP A 227 14.39 -0.88 -16.38
N ILE A 228 14.87 -1.60 -15.36
CA ILE A 228 15.31 -1.03 -14.08
C ILE A 228 16.62 -0.28 -14.23
N ILE A 229 17.62 -0.89 -14.89
CA ILE A 229 18.98 -0.38 -15.01
C ILE A 229 19.06 1.11 -15.43
N PRO A 230 18.40 1.57 -16.52
CA PRO A 230 18.48 2.98 -16.93
C PRO A 230 17.86 3.93 -15.89
N GLU A 231 16.86 3.48 -15.14
CA GLU A 231 16.17 4.29 -14.14
C GLU A 231 16.98 4.44 -12.82
N LEU A 232 18.09 3.72 -12.66
CA LEU A 232 19.01 3.84 -11.53
C LEU A 232 20.09 4.91 -11.72
N GLU A 233 20.17 5.54 -12.91
CA GLU A 233 21.11 6.63 -13.16
C GLU A 233 20.82 7.82 -12.23
N GLY A 234 21.84 8.25 -11.47
CA GLY A 234 21.69 9.33 -10.49
C GLY A 234 21.08 8.91 -9.13
N ALA A 235 20.77 7.63 -8.93
CA ALA A 235 20.33 7.13 -7.64
C ALA A 235 21.47 7.20 -6.61
N GLY A 236 21.15 7.75 -5.44
CA GLY A 236 22.01 7.73 -4.26
C GLY A 236 21.85 6.49 -3.42
N PHE A 237 20.63 5.97 -3.38
CA PHE A 237 20.23 4.81 -2.61
C PHE A 237 19.39 3.89 -3.48
N VAL A 238 19.58 2.59 -3.34
CA VAL A 238 18.69 1.59 -3.94
C VAL A 238 18.20 0.68 -2.83
N ILE A 239 16.90 0.70 -2.58
CA ILE A 239 16.20 -0.14 -1.62
C ILE A 239 15.48 -1.22 -2.40
N ALA A 240 15.91 -2.47 -2.26
CA ALA A 240 15.36 -3.58 -3.03
C ALA A 240 15.64 -4.94 -2.40
N ASP A 241 14.99 -5.97 -2.93
CA ASP A 241 15.32 -7.36 -2.63
C ASP A 241 16.81 -7.64 -2.93
N PRO A 242 17.53 -8.43 -2.10
CA PRO A 242 18.95 -8.75 -2.31
C PRO A 242 19.29 -9.29 -3.70
N LEU A 243 18.33 -9.90 -4.40
CA LEU A 243 18.52 -10.39 -5.77
C LEU A 243 18.78 -9.28 -6.79
N TYR A 244 18.35 -8.04 -6.54
CA TYR A 244 18.61 -6.90 -7.42
C TYR A 244 20.01 -6.30 -7.27
N LYS A 245 20.79 -6.72 -6.25
CA LYS A 245 22.13 -6.19 -6.02
C LYS A 245 23.06 -6.19 -7.25
N PRO A 246 23.05 -7.19 -8.16
CA PRO A 246 23.92 -7.20 -9.33
C PRO A 246 23.70 -6.05 -10.33
N ILE A 247 22.50 -5.45 -10.37
CA ILE A 247 22.18 -4.35 -11.30
C ILE A 247 22.33 -2.95 -10.68
N VAL A 248 22.69 -2.89 -9.40
CA VAL A 248 22.85 -1.62 -8.68
C VAL A 248 24.18 -0.97 -9.07
N PRO A 249 24.18 0.33 -9.44
CA PRO A 249 25.42 1.02 -9.78
C PRO A 249 26.31 1.19 -8.55
N ASP A 250 27.63 1.09 -8.73
CA ASP A 250 28.63 1.24 -7.65
C ASP A 250 28.56 2.62 -6.95
N THR A 251 27.97 3.61 -7.60
CA THR A 251 27.76 4.96 -7.06
C THR A 251 26.62 5.04 -6.05
N ALA A 252 25.70 4.05 -6.04
CA ALA A 252 24.54 4.04 -5.15
C ALA A 252 24.79 3.13 -3.94
N LYS A 253 24.28 3.54 -2.78
CA LYS A 253 24.25 2.69 -1.58
C LYS A 253 23.09 1.71 -1.66
N PHE A 254 23.40 0.42 -1.74
CA PHE A 254 22.40 -0.64 -1.66
C PHE A 254 21.91 -0.87 -0.22
N ILE A 255 20.59 -0.91 -0.04
CA ILE A 255 19.90 -1.23 1.21
C ILE A 255 19.00 -2.43 0.94
N ALA A 256 19.38 -3.59 1.49
CA ALA A 256 18.59 -4.81 1.34
C ALA A 256 17.22 -4.68 2.01
N LEU A 257 16.18 -5.02 1.27
CA LEU A 257 14.80 -5.18 1.71
C LEU A 257 14.25 -6.48 1.09
N PRO A 258 14.54 -7.65 1.68
CA PRO A 258 14.07 -8.91 1.14
C PRO A 258 12.54 -9.00 1.24
N SER A 259 11.94 -9.72 0.29
CA SER A 259 10.50 -10.01 0.29
C SER A 259 10.26 -11.50 0.05
N GLU A 260 9.09 -11.97 0.46
CA GLU A 260 8.70 -13.36 0.26
C GLU A 260 8.51 -13.67 -1.25
N ALA A 261 7.98 -12.70 -2.01
CA ALA A 261 7.75 -12.79 -3.46
C ALA A 261 9.03 -13.00 -4.29
N PHE A 262 10.10 -12.28 -3.97
CA PHE A 262 11.34 -12.31 -4.75
C PHE A 262 12.32 -13.36 -4.22
N SER A 263 12.56 -13.37 -2.91
CA SER A 263 13.66 -14.15 -2.32
C SER A 263 13.31 -14.90 -1.03
N GLY A 264 12.03 -15.17 -0.78
CA GLY A 264 11.52 -15.89 0.41
C GLY A 264 12.05 -17.32 0.61
N ARG A 265 12.83 -17.87 -0.32
CA ARG A 265 13.55 -19.15 -0.13
C ARG A 265 14.99 -19.00 0.36
N ILE A 266 15.53 -17.78 0.32
CA ILE A 266 16.94 -17.47 0.63
C ILE A 266 17.02 -16.54 1.83
N PHE A 267 16.20 -15.48 1.85
CA PHE A 267 16.31 -14.38 2.83
C PHE A 267 15.08 -14.24 3.74
N ARG A 268 14.28 -15.30 3.91
CA ARG A 268 13.03 -15.25 4.69
C ARG A 268 13.23 -14.72 6.11
N ASP A 269 14.29 -15.16 6.78
CA ASP A 269 14.59 -14.77 8.16
C ASP A 269 15.03 -13.30 8.31
N GLU A 270 15.29 -12.61 7.18
CA GLU A 270 15.71 -11.21 7.11
C GLU A 270 14.58 -10.27 6.64
N ILE A 271 13.38 -10.81 6.35
CA ILE A 271 12.22 -10.00 5.92
C ILE A 271 11.71 -9.18 7.12
N PRO A 272 11.78 -7.83 7.06
CA PRO A 272 11.37 -6.99 8.18
C PRO A 272 9.85 -6.90 8.31
N ASP A 273 9.35 -6.56 9.49
CA ASP A 273 8.03 -5.98 9.64
C ASP A 273 8.13 -4.48 9.32
N LEU A 274 7.69 -4.06 8.12
CA LEU A 274 7.78 -2.66 7.69
C LEU A 274 6.94 -1.69 8.52
N ILE A 275 6.07 -2.18 9.40
CA ILE A 275 5.29 -1.33 10.31
C ILE A 275 6.03 -1.16 11.64
N ALA A 276 6.65 -2.23 12.15
CA ALA A 276 7.35 -2.22 13.43
C ALA A 276 8.82 -1.76 13.32
N ASP A 277 9.51 -2.13 12.24
CA ASP A 277 10.98 -2.11 12.15
C ASP A 277 11.51 -1.08 11.14
N ILE A 278 10.63 -0.28 10.53
CA ILE A 278 10.96 0.69 9.46
C ILE A 278 12.12 1.63 9.79
N ASN A 279 12.26 2.01 11.07
CA ASN A 279 13.31 2.92 11.52
C ASN A 279 14.71 2.35 11.29
N GLU A 280 14.88 1.02 11.34
CA GLU A 280 16.17 0.37 11.04
C GLU A 280 16.58 0.53 9.58
N LEU A 281 15.59 0.62 8.68
CA LEU A 281 15.81 0.91 7.27
C LEU A 281 16.10 2.40 7.05
N LEU A 282 15.29 3.30 7.62
CA LEU A 282 15.42 4.75 7.43
C LEU A 282 16.75 5.32 7.96
N ILE A 283 17.31 4.76 9.05
CA ILE A 283 18.63 5.16 9.56
C ILE A 283 19.75 4.93 8.52
N LYS A 284 19.58 3.98 7.59
CA LYS A 284 20.57 3.71 6.53
C LYS A 284 20.54 4.77 5.43
N ILE A 285 19.51 5.61 5.36
CA ILE A 285 19.30 6.65 4.35
C ILE A 285 19.74 8.04 4.88
N LYS A 286 19.58 8.27 6.18
CA LYS A 286 20.04 9.49 6.89
C LYS A 286 21.57 9.60 6.92
#